data_AF-A0A2S9FRU2-F1
#
_entry.id   AF-A0A2S9FRU2-F1
#
_cell.length_a   1.000
_cell.length_b   1.000
_cell.length_c   1.000
_cell.angle_alpha   90.00
_cell.angle_beta   90.00
_cell.angle_gamma   90.00
#
_symmetry.space_group_name_H-M   'P 1'
#
loop_
_entity.id
_entity.type
_entity.pdbx_description
1 polymer ?
#
loop_
_entity_poly.entity_id
_entity_poly.type
_entity_poly.pdbx_seq_one_letter_code
_entity_poly.pdbx_strand_id
1 'polypeptide(L)' 'TTKETAAALFLSPKTVEYHLRNVYHKLGINSRDELKAVVQAHA' A
#
# COMPACT_ATOMS: atom_id res chain seq x y z
N THR A 1 1.43 -4.42 -9.42
CA THR A 1 0.80 -3.08 -9.60
C THR A 1 -0.49 -2.97 -8.78
N THR A 2 -1.08 -1.78 -8.60
CA THR A 2 -2.39 -1.65 -7.89
C THR A 2 -3.48 -2.51 -8.53
N LYS A 3 -3.50 -2.58 -9.87
CA LYS A 3 -4.46 -3.41 -10.62
C LYS A 3 -4.28 -4.90 -10.37
N GLU A 4 -3.04 -5.40 -10.40
CA GLU A 4 -2.74 -6.82 -10.11
C GLU A 4 -3.10 -7.19 -8.67
N THR A 5 -2.75 -6.34 -7.69
CA THR A 5 -3.11 -6.57 -6.28
C THR A 5 -4.62 -6.59 -6.10
N ALA A 6 -5.34 -5.68 -6.77
CA ALA A 6 -6.79 -5.66 -6.74
C ALA A 6 -7.40 -6.95 -7.32
N ALA A 7 -6.91 -7.41 -8.47
CA ALA A 7 -7.36 -8.66 -9.10
C ALA A 7 -7.08 -9.88 -8.21
N ALA A 8 -5.88 -9.99 -7.63
CA ALA A 8 -5.50 -11.09 -6.75
C ALA A 8 -6.33 -11.18 -5.47
N LEU A 9 -6.85 -10.04 -5.00
CA LEU A 9 -7.64 -9.95 -3.77
C LEU A 9 -9.15 -9.81 -4.01
N PHE A 10 -9.61 -9.90 -5.27
CA PHE A 10 -11.02 -9.69 -5.65
C PHE A 10 -11.57 -8.32 -5.22
N LEU A 11 -10.74 -7.28 -5.31
CA LEU A 11 -11.07 -5.90 -4.93
C LEU A 11 -11.10 -4.97 -6.14
N SER A 12 -11.72 -3.80 -5.95
CA SER A 12 -11.51 -2.68 -6.88
C SER A 12 -10.12 -2.07 -6.68
N PRO A 13 -9.47 -1.53 -7.73
CA PRO A 13 -8.23 -0.76 -7.57
C PRO A 13 -8.37 0.38 -6.56
N LYS A 14 -9.56 1.00 -6.48
CA LYS A 14 -9.81 2.10 -5.55
C LYS A 14 -9.79 1.67 -4.08
N THR A 15 -10.23 0.44 -3.80
CA THR A 15 -10.16 -0.14 -2.46
C THR A 15 -8.71 -0.33 -2.03
N VAL A 16 -7.84 -0.80 -2.94
CA VAL A 16 -6.39 -0.92 -2.67
C VAL A 16 -5.76 0.44 -2.38
N GLU A 17 -6.07 1.47 -3.18
CA GLU A 17 -5.60 2.85 -2.95
C GLU A 17 -6.06 3.40 -1.59
N TYR A 18 -7.31 3.16 -1.22
CA TYR A 18 -7.86 3.56 0.06
C TYR A 18 -7.08 2.94 1.22
N HIS A 19 -6.80 1.64 1.17
CA HIS A 19 -6.01 0.96 2.19
C HIS A 19 -4.57 1.47 2.24
N LEU A 20 -3.93 1.70 1.10
CA LEU A 20 -2.58 2.26 1.05
C LEU A 20 -2.52 3.64 1.70
N ARG A 21 -3.48 4.52 1.41
CA ARG A 21 -3.55 5.85 2.06
C ARG A 21 -3.65 5.74 3.58
N ASN A 22 -4.46 4.81 4.08
CA ASN A 22 -4.59 4.61 5.52
C ASN A 22 -3.30 4.04 6.14
N VAL A 23 -2.62 3.13 5.45
CA VAL A 23 -1.31 2.60 5.89
C VAL A 23 -0.26 3.72 5.91
N TYR A 24 -0.20 4.52 4.86
CA TYR A 24 0.70 5.67 4.75
C TYR A 24 0.50 6.65 5.90
N HIS A 25 -0.75 7.02 6.17
CA HIS A 25 -1.10 7.90 7.29
C HIS A 25 -0.70 7.31 8.65
N LYS A 26 -0.93 6.00 8.87
CA LYS A 26 -0.55 5.34 10.13
C LYS A 26 0.96 5.26 10.35
N LEU A 27 1.73 5.18 9.27
CA LEU A 27 3.19 5.09 9.30
C LEU A 27 3.87 6.47 9.17
N GLY A 28 3.12 7.54 8.94
CA GLY A 28 3.67 8.89 8.74
C GLY A 28 4.47 9.06 7.44
N ILE A 29 4.16 8.27 6.40
CA ILE A 29 4.84 8.25 5.11
C ILE A 29 3.89 8.71 3.99
N ASN A 30 4.41 9.04 2.81
CA ASN A 30 3.61 9.57 1.70
C ASN A 30 3.76 8.81 0.38
N SER A 31 4.67 7.84 0.30
CA SER A 31 4.96 7.14 -0.95
C SER A 31 5.05 5.61 -0.78
N ARG A 32 4.90 4.91 -1.91
CA ARG A 32 5.07 3.46 -1.95
C ARG A 32 6.53 3.05 -1.73
N ASP A 33 7.47 3.90 -2.13
CA ASP A 33 8.90 3.65 -1.95
C ASP A 33 9.31 3.81 -0.47
N GLU A 34 8.77 4.81 0.23
CA GLU A 34 8.90 4.91 1.69
C GLU A 34 8.31 3.68 2.39
N LEU A 35 7.13 3.20 1.97
CA LEU A 35 6.54 1.99 2.54
C LEU A 35 7.47 0.78 2.36
N LYS A 36 8.09 0.64 1.18
CA LYS A 36 9.08 -0.42 0.93
C LYS A 36 10.25 -0.31 1.91
N ALA A 37 10.81 0.89 2.10
CA ALA A 37 11.92 1.10 3.03
C ALA A 37 11.53 0.73 4.48
N VAL A 38 10.35 1.14 4.95
CA VAL A 38 9.83 0.80 6.28
C VAL A 38 9.70 -0.70 6.46
N VAL A 39 9.10 -1.40 5.50
CA VAL A 39 8.93 -2.87 5.55
C VAL A 39 10.27 -3.60 5.53
N GLN A 40 11.23 -3.13 4.72
CA GLN A 40 12.57 -3.73 4.65
C GLN A 40 13.39 -3.52 5.92
N ALA A 41 13.17 -2.43 6.67
CA ALA A 41 13.85 -2.17 7.93
C ALA A 41 13.35 -3.07 9.08
N HIS A 42 12.19 -3.72 8.94
CA HIS A 42 11.57 -4.58 9.96
C HIS A 42 11.53 -6.07 9.57
N ALA A 43 12.25 -6.45 8.51
CA ALA A 43 12.40 -7.82 8.03
C ALA A 43 13.75 -8.41 8.47
#